data_AF-A0A2N1YJT0-F1
#
_entry.id   AF-A0A2N1YJT0-F1
#
_cell.length_a   1.000
_cell.length_b   1.000
_cell.length_c   1.000
_cell.angle_alpha   90.00
_cell.angle_beta   90.00
_cell.angle_gamma   90.00
#
_symmetry.space_group_name_H-M   'P 1'
#
loop_
_entity.id
_entity.type
_entity.pdbx_description
1 polymer ?
#
loop_
_entity_poly.entity_id
_entity_poly.type
_entity_poly.pdbx_seq_one_letter_code
_entity_poly.pdbx_strand_id
1 'polypeptide(L)'
;NEGDPVRAAAAGVVVYRGSGLTGYGNLLIIKHDERWLSAYAHNEQMLVSEGATVTAGQRIATMGDSGTFRTQLHFEIRRDGTPVDPVTLLPRR
;
A
#
# COMPACT_ATOMS: atom_id res chain seq x y z
N ASN A 1 0.22 12.70 -8.88
CA ASN A 1 0.97 12.67 -10.14
C ASN A 1 1.96 11.51 -10.12
N GLU A 2 2.36 11.04 -11.29
CA GLU A 2 3.31 9.93 -11.42
C GLU A 2 4.62 10.28 -10.70
N GLY A 3 5.19 9.30 -9.99
CA GLY A 3 6.35 9.53 -9.13
C GLY A 3 6.03 10.09 -7.73
N ASP A 4 4.77 10.48 -7.45
CA ASP A 4 4.38 10.98 -6.13
C ASP A 4 4.69 9.96 -5.03
N PRO A 5 5.11 10.41 -3.84
CA PRO A 5 5.48 9.51 -2.76
C PRO A 5 4.25 8.78 -2.23
N VAL A 6 4.29 7.46 -2.27
CA VAL A 6 3.36 6.60 -1.52
C VAL A 6 3.95 6.37 -0.13
N ARG A 7 3.14 6.63 0.89
CA ARG A 7 3.55 6.59 2.30
C ARG A 7 2.78 5.53 3.06
N ALA A 8 3.45 4.87 4.00
CA ALA A 8 2.82 3.92 4.90
C ALA A 8 1.77 4.62 5.78
N ALA A 9 0.55 4.11 5.80
CA ALA A 9 -0.55 4.63 6.61
C ALA A 9 -0.27 4.50 8.13
N ALA A 10 0.42 3.44 8.53
CA ALA A 10 0.83 3.19 9.91
C ALA A 10 2.13 2.39 9.95
N ALA A 11 2.75 2.29 11.14
CA ALA A 11 3.92 1.45 11.35
C ALA A 11 3.57 -0.04 11.17
N GLY A 12 4.52 -0.86 10.74
CA GLY A 12 4.27 -2.28 10.48
C GLY A 12 5.42 -2.98 9.78
N VAL A 13 5.15 -4.18 9.28
CA VAL A 13 6.10 -5.01 8.53
C VAL A 13 5.57 -5.26 7.13
N VAL A 14 6.44 -5.09 6.13
CA VAL A 14 6.11 -5.45 4.73
C VAL A 14 5.99 -6.97 4.65
N VAL A 15 4.79 -7.46 4.37
CA VAL A 15 4.51 -8.92 4.26
C VAL A 15 4.34 -9.38 2.82
N TYR A 16 4.29 -8.45 1.87
CA TYR A 16 4.30 -8.76 0.45
C TYR A 16 4.92 -7.62 -0.36
N ARG A 17 5.75 -7.98 -1.33
CA ARG A 17 6.26 -7.10 -2.37
C ARG A 17 6.31 -7.84 -3.70
N GLY A 18 5.47 -7.47 -4.65
CA GLY A 18 5.48 -8.12 -5.96
C GLY A 18 4.34 -7.71 -6.87
N SER A 19 4.24 -8.39 -8.01
CA SER A 19 3.22 -8.14 -9.04
C SER A 19 2.42 -9.39 -9.43
N GLY A 20 2.52 -10.45 -8.63
CA GLY A 20 1.85 -11.73 -8.91
C GLY A 20 0.35 -11.75 -8.65
N LEU A 21 -0.20 -10.69 -8.03
CA LEU A 21 -1.63 -10.56 -7.76
C LEU A 21 -2.32 -9.82 -8.91
N THR A 22 -3.12 -10.57 -9.68
CA THR A 22 -3.86 -10.05 -10.83
C THR A 22 -4.71 -8.85 -10.45
N GLY A 23 -4.61 -7.78 -11.23
CA GLY A 23 -5.37 -6.54 -11.04
C GLY A 23 -4.71 -5.49 -10.13
N TYR A 24 -3.62 -5.82 -9.42
CA TYR A 24 -2.94 -4.89 -8.51
C TYR A 24 -1.66 -4.26 -9.09
N GLY A 25 -1.11 -4.83 -10.17
CA GLY A 25 0.22 -4.45 -10.64
C GLY A 25 1.26 -4.61 -9.53
N ASN A 26 2.21 -3.69 -9.46
CA ASN A 26 3.19 -3.65 -8.36
C ASN A 26 2.50 -3.29 -7.04
N LEU A 27 2.53 -4.23 -6.11
CA LEU A 27 1.79 -4.21 -4.87
C LEU A 27 2.73 -4.36 -3.67
N LEU A 28 2.51 -3.50 -2.68
CA LEU A 28 3.03 -3.66 -1.33
C LEU A 28 1.87 -3.96 -0.37
N ILE A 29 2.07 -4.93 0.52
CA ILE A 29 1.17 -5.17 1.64
C ILE A 29 1.95 -5.01 2.94
N ILE A 30 1.43 -4.21 3.85
CA ILE A 30 2.01 -3.94 5.17
C ILE A 30 1.07 -4.47 6.24
N LYS A 31 1.59 -5.35 7.10
CA LYS A 31 0.91 -5.83 8.30
C LYS A 31 1.21 -4.90 9.46
N HIS A 32 0.17 -4.33 10.04
CA HIS A 32 0.28 -3.41 11.18
C HIS A 32 0.21 -4.15 12.51
N ASP A 33 -0.67 -5.15 12.59
CA ASP A 33 -0.80 -6.07 13.72
C ASP A 33 -1.47 -7.38 13.27
N GLU A 34 -1.95 -8.19 14.21
CA GLU A 34 -2.62 -9.46 13.92
C GLU A 34 -3.86 -9.33 13.05
N ARG A 35 -4.54 -8.18 13.09
CA ARG A 35 -5.84 -7.96 12.47
C ARG A 35 -5.76 -7.05 11.26
N TRP A 36 -4.82 -6.10 11.24
CA TRP A 36 -4.81 -5.00 10.29
C TRP A 36 -3.71 -5.12 9.23
N LEU A 37 -4.12 -4.94 7.97
CA LEU A 37 -3.26 -4.88 6.80
C LEU A 37 -3.60 -3.63 5.98
N SER A 38 -2.61 -3.04 5.34
CA SER A 38 -2.81 -2.06 4.27
C SER A 38 -2.16 -2.52 2.98
N ALA A 39 -2.81 -2.25 1.85
CA ALA A 39 -2.34 -2.61 0.52
C ALA A 39 -2.21 -1.35 -0.35
N TYR A 40 -1.09 -1.26 -1.07
CA TYR A 40 -0.73 -0.13 -1.95
C TYR A 40 -0.41 -0.69 -3.32
N ALA A 41 -1.29 -0.48 -4.29
CA ALA A 41 -1.18 -1.04 -5.64
C ALA A 41 -0.81 0.00 -6.69
N HIS A 42 -0.55 -0.49 -7.90
CA HIS A 42 -0.19 0.29 -9.09
C HIS A 42 1.09 1.13 -8.91
N ASN A 43 2.02 0.70 -8.06
CA ASN A 43 3.24 1.47 -7.81
C ASN A 43 4.17 1.44 -9.02
N GLU A 44 4.86 2.55 -9.28
CA GLU A 44 5.95 2.57 -10.26
C GLU A 44 7.19 1.89 -9.67
N GLN A 45 7.64 2.36 -8.49
CA GLN A 45 8.79 1.80 -7.77
C GLN A 45 8.40 1.41 -6.34
N MET A 46 8.89 0.25 -5.89
CA MET A 46 8.75 -0.23 -4.51
C MET A 46 10.11 -0.10 -3.80
N LEU A 47 10.19 0.84 -2.84
CA LEU A 47 11.42 1.29 -2.19
C LEU A 47 11.79 0.48 -0.94
N VAL A 48 10.85 -0.34 -0.46
CA VAL A 48 11.03 -1.25 0.67
C VAL A 48 11.01 -2.70 0.20
N SER A 49 11.65 -3.57 0.97
CA SER A 49 11.72 -5.02 0.73
C SER A 49 10.72 -5.77 1.60
N GLU A 50 10.36 -6.99 1.20
CA GLU A 50 9.62 -7.91 2.07
C GLU A 50 10.41 -8.18 3.37
N GLY A 51 9.71 -8.27 4.49
CA GLY A 51 10.29 -8.38 5.84
C GLY A 51 10.77 -7.06 6.45
N ALA A 52 10.80 -5.95 5.69
CA ALA A 52 11.22 -4.66 6.23
C ALA A 52 10.20 -4.09 7.23
N THR A 53 10.69 -3.53 8.34
CA THR A 53 9.87 -2.72 9.26
C THR A 53 9.76 -1.29 8.73
N VAL A 54 8.58 -0.70 8.81
CA VAL A 54 8.31 0.68 8.40
C VAL A 54 7.63 1.46 9.53
N THR A 55 7.77 2.79 9.48
CA THR A 55 7.09 3.72 10.38
C THR A 55 5.92 4.44 9.68
N ALA A 56 4.97 4.97 10.44
CA ALA A 56 3.87 5.75 9.88
C ALA A 56 4.40 6.97 9.11
N GLY A 57 3.89 7.22 7.91
CA GLY A 57 4.34 8.31 7.04
C GLY A 57 5.65 8.05 6.28
N GLN A 58 6.34 6.93 6.54
CA GLN A 58 7.53 6.54 5.79
C GLN A 58 7.21 6.38 4.32
N ARG A 59 8.07 6.91 3.44
CA ARG A 59 7.96 6.69 1.99
C ARG A 59 8.32 5.24 1.69
N ILE A 60 7.40 4.52 1.07
CA ILE A 60 7.52 3.08 0.78
C ILE A 60 7.56 2.78 -0.72
N ALA A 61 7.01 3.67 -1.54
CA ALA A 61 6.90 3.50 -2.98
C ALA A 61 6.74 4.86 -3.71
N THR A 62 6.71 4.81 -5.04
CA THR A 62 6.21 5.89 -5.90
C THR A 62 4.94 5.46 -6.62
N MET A 63 4.01 6.40 -6.78
CA MET A 63 2.76 6.18 -7.49
C MET A 63 3.02 6.02 -8.98
N GLY A 64 2.39 5.01 -9.59
CA GLY A 64 2.49 4.73 -11.01
C GLY A 64 1.16 4.29 -11.59
N ASP A 65 1.24 3.59 -12.71
CA ASP A 65 0.11 3.03 -13.45
C ASP A 65 0.25 1.51 -13.69
N SER A 66 1.15 0.83 -12.96
CA SER A 66 1.43 -0.59 -13.22
C SER A 66 0.14 -1.42 -13.10
N GLY A 67 -0.22 -2.16 -14.14
CA GLY A 67 -1.45 -2.97 -14.16
C GLY A 67 -2.76 -2.17 -14.24
N THR A 68 -2.71 -0.89 -14.64
CA THR A 68 -3.88 -0.03 -14.91
C THR A 68 -3.59 0.91 -16.09
N PHE A 69 -4.57 1.74 -16.48
CA PHE A 69 -4.48 2.63 -17.66
C PHE A 69 -4.18 4.09 -17.32
N ARG A 70 -4.09 4.43 -16.04
CA ARG A 70 -3.80 5.79 -15.57
C ARG A 70 -3.00 5.73 -14.28
N THR A 71 -2.17 6.73 -14.05
CA THR A 71 -1.49 6.89 -12.77
C THR A 71 -2.51 7.05 -11.66
N GLN A 72 -2.50 6.14 -10.70
CA GLN A 72 -3.38 6.19 -9.54
C GLN A 72 -2.79 5.39 -8.38
N LEU A 73 -3.18 5.77 -7.15
CA LEU A 73 -2.98 4.92 -5.99
C LEU A 73 -4.27 4.12 -5.75
N HIS A 74 -4.17 2.79 -5.83
CA HIS A 74 -5.20 1.92 -5.27
C HIS A 74 -4.78 1.57 -3.83
N PHE A 75 -5.57 2.03 -2.86
CA PHE A 75 -5.30 1.86 -1.44
C PHE A 75 -6.43 1.10 -0.78
N GLU A 76 -6.08 0.04 -0.06
CA GLU A 76 -7.03 -0.72 0.75
C GLU A 76 -6.54 -0.86 2.19
N ILE A 77 -7.48 -0.87 3.12
CA ILE A 77 -7.27 -1.34 4.48
C ILE A 77 -8.08 -2.62 4.63
N ARG A 78 -7.49 -3.64 5.25
CA ARG A 78 -8.17 -4.89 5.57
C ARG A 78 -8.08 -5.17 7.06
N ARG A 79 -9.21 -5.59 7.63
CA ARG A 79 -9.32 -6.07 9.01
C ARG A 79 -9.75 -7.53 8.99
N ASP A 80 -8.98 -8.41 9.62
CA ASP A 80 -9.24 -9.85 9.66
C ASP A 80 -9.44 -10.44 8.25
N GLY A 81 -8.69 -9.93 7.26
CA GLY A 81 -8.77 -10.31 5.85
C GLY A 81 -9.92 -9.67 5.05
N THR A 82 -10.86 -9.00 5.70
CA THR A 82 -11.98 -8.31 5.05
C THR A 82 -11.62 -6.86 4.71
N PRO A 83 -11.88 -6.37 3.48
CA PRO A 83 -11.74 -4.96 3.13
C PRO A 83 -12.63 -4.07 4.01
N VAL A 84 -12.06 -2.98 4.51
CA VAL A 84 -12.75 -1.96 5.30
C VAL A 84 -12.70 -0.64 4.55
N ASP A 85 -13.78 0.14 4.59
CA ASP A 85 -13.82 1.45 3.93
C ASP A 85 -12.79 2.40 4.59
N PRO A 86 -11.70 2.78 3.88
CA PRO A 86 -10.64 3.60 4.44
C PRO A 86 -11.09 5.04 4.70
N VAL A 87 -12.18 5.51 4.10
CA VAL A 87 -12.72 6.87 4.32
C VAL A 87 -13.17 7.05 5.77
N THR A 88 -13.54 5.95 6.46
CA THR A 88 -13.89 5.98 7.89
C THR A 88 -12.69 6.17 8.82
N LEU A 89 -11.46 6.02 8.32
CA LEU A 89 -10.21 6.06 9.10
C LEU A 89 -9.34 7.30 8.78
N LEU A 90 -9.73 8.12 7.81
CA LEU A 90 -9.03 9.36 7.48
C LEU A 90 -9.57 10.51 8.34
N PRO A 91 -8.70 11.32 8.99
CA PRO A 91 -9.17 12.51 9.69
C PRO A 91 -9.88 13.43 8.68
N ARG A 92 -11.06 13.92 9.05
CA ARG A 92 -11.74 14.99 8.30
C ARG A 92 -10.74 16.13 8.12
N ARG A 93 -10.52 16.52 6.86
CA ARG A 93 -9.73 17.69 6.48
C ARG A 93 -10.21 18.96 7.17
#